data_AF-A0AAF0PB91-F1
#
_entry.id   AF-A0AAF0PB91-F1
#
_cell.length_a   1.000
_cell.length_b   1.000
_cell.length_c   1.000
_cell.angle_alpha   90.00
_cell.angle_beta   90.00
_cell.angle_gamma   90.00
#
_symmetry.space_group_name_H-M   'P 1'
#
loop_
_entity.id
_entity.type
_entity.pdbx_description
1 polymer ?
#
loop_
_entity_poly.entity_id
_entity_poly.type
_entity_poly.pdbx_seq_one_letter_code
_entity_poly.pdbx_strand_id
1 'polypeptide(L)'
;MTDPNAIDADGAADERDEDATDDEPDGDLPRGVVDEVERLTRLERTAVDDNEIEAYERRREELLENHDFTSRIRDDDGDDVLVCHPEEWHDDEAGVIRTDRIEDIDRAVEIPLEGTEDPDDWAAVDDRNRDLVAAVREAHGDVHGDNAALLADFAGNHYAKPIASLTADELAEFREEYLVRNAWPSEKQREVIAESIELVFEATGESAPTVGSQ
;
A
#
# COMPACT_ATOMS: atom_id res chain seq x y z
N MET A 1 -32.93 54.26 -15.43
CA MET A 1 -32.13 55.50 -15.58
C MET A 1 -31.02 55.40 -14.55
N THR A 2 -29.91 54.73 -14.87
CA THR A 2 -28.71 55.25 -15.58
C THR A 2 -27.62 55.48 -14.54
N ASP A 3 -26.82 54.44 -14.31
CA ASP A 3 -25.35 54.56 -14.22
C ASP A 3 -24.85 55.22 -15.52
N PRO A 4 -23.78 56.05 -15.49
CA PRO A 4 -22.45 55.51 -15.22
C PRO A 4 -21.45 56.47 -14.58
N ASN A 5 -20.47 55.90 -13.87
CA ASN A 5 -19.11 56.40 -14.03
C ASN A 5 -18.14 55.23 -14.09
N ALA A 6 -17.79 54.88 -15.33
CA ALA A 6 -16.68 54.01 -15.66
C ALA A 6 -15.38 54.77 -15.47
N ILE A 7 -14.37 54.09 -14.94
CA ILE A 7 -12.98 54.32 -15.32
C ILE A 7 -12.39 52.94 -15.57
N ASP A 8 -12.18 52.66 -16.85
CA ASP A 8 -11.47 51.52 -17.41
C ASP A 8 -9.94 51.62 -17.17
N ALA A 9 -9.28 50.49 -17.46
CA ALA A 9 -7.87 50.31 -17.84
C ALA A 9 -6.89 50.11 -16.66
N ASP A 10 -5.99 49.11 -16.64
CA ASP A 10 -5.57 48.08 -17.59
C ASP A 10 -4.54 47.17 -16.89
N GLY A 11 -4.39 45.92 -17.33
CA GLY A 11 -3.25 45.03 -17.02
C GLY A 11 -3.52 44.02 -15.88
N ALA A 12 -3.26 42.73 -15.98
CA ALA A 12 -2.65 41.85 -16.98
C ALA A 12 -3.27 40.45 -16.72
N ALA A 13 -3.77 39.74 -17.73
CA ALA A 13 -3.09 38.61 -18.36
C ALA A 13 -2.44 37.60 -17.38
N ASP A 14 -3.10 36.44 -17.27
CA ASP A 14 -2.55 35.07 -17.30
C ASP A 14 -1.37 34.75 -16.39
N GLU A 15 -1.62 34.00 -15.29
CA GLU A 15 -0.95 32.74 -14.88
C GLU A 15 -1.98 32.00 -13.96
N ARG A 16 -2.74 31.04 -14.48
CA ARG A 16 -2.55 29.59 -14.31
C ARG A 16 -2.06 29.18 -12.92
N ASP A 17 -2.95 28.50 -12.20
CA ASP A 17 -2.72 27.17 -11.64
C ASP A 17 -1.25 26.88 -11.28
N GLU A 18 -0.81 27.42 -10.15
CA GLU A 18 0.27 26.81 -9.39
C GLU A 18 -0.41 26.13 -8.21
N ASP A 19 -0.71 24.85 -8.46
CA ASP A 19 -0.66 23.77 -7.48
C ASP A 19 0.24 24.20 -6.31
N ALA A 20 -0.39 24.67 -5.23
CA ALA A 20 0.29 24.80 -3.96
C ALA A 20 0.55 23.36 -3.52
N THR A 21 1.63 22.80 -4.04
CA THR A 21 2.16 21.52 -3.64
C THR A 21 2.21 21.54 -2.12
N ASP A 22 1.55 20.56 -1.54
CA ASP A 22 1.43 20.29 -0.12
C ASP A 22 2.80 19.85 0.43
N ASP A 23 3.84 20.67 0.21
CA ASP A 23 5.28 20.41 0.40
C ASP A 23 5.69 20.68 1.87
N GLU A 24 4.80 20.43 2.83
CA GLU A 24 5.19 20.40 4.23
C GLU A 24 6.02 19.13 4.46
N PRO A 25 7.25 19.23 4.99
CA PRO A 25 8.13 18.07 5.15
C PRO A 25 7.54 17.09 6.16
N ASP A 26 7.71 15.79 5.87
CA ASP A 26 7.52 14.74 6.87
C ASP A 26 8.90 14.39 7.42
N GLY A 27 9.13 14.71 8.69
CA GLY A 27 10.48 14.78 9.26
C GLY A 27 11.39 15.77 8.51
N ASP A 28 12.59 15.32 8.14
CA ASP A 28 13.60 16.10 7.40
C ASP A 28 13.52 15.90 5.86
N LEU A 29 12.57 15.08 5.37
CA LEU A 29 12.37 14.83 3.93
C LEU A 29 11.21 15.66 3.37
N PRO A 30 11.35 16.23 2.15
CA PRO A 30 10.22 16.85 1.45
C PRO A 30 9.12 15.82 1.17
N ARG A 31 7.85 16.18 1.31
CA ARG A 31 6.73 15.25 1.11
C ARG A 31 6.73 14.58 -0.26
N GLY A 32 7.02 15.33 -1.34
CA GLY A 32 7.10 14.74 -2.67
C GLY A 32 8.20 13.67 -2.82
N VAL A 33 9.23 13.71 -1.99
CA VAL A 33 10.26 12.65 -1.92
C VAL A 33 9.72 11.43 -1.18
N VAL A 34 9.04 11.65 -0.05
CA VAL A 34 8.36 10.59 0.73
C VAL A 34 7.37 9.82 -0.15
N ASP A 35 6.49 10.53 -0.85
CA ASP A 35 5.48 9.94 -1.74
C ASP A 35 6.12 9.11 -2.88
N GLU A 36 7.21 9.62 -3.47
CA GLU A 36 7.90 8.91 -4.55
C GLU A 36 8.61 7.64 -4.04
N VAL A 37 9.24 7.73 -2.86
CA VAL A 37 9.92 6.61 -2.21
C VAL A 37 8.93 5.51 -1.81
N GLU A 38 7.76 5.90 -1.30
CA GLU A 38 6.65 4.98 -1.05
C GLU A 38 6.21 4.30 -2.34
N ARG A 39 5.91 5.09 -3.38
CA ARG A 39 5.41 4.55 -4.66
C ARG A 39 6.41 3.55 -5.26
N LEU A 40 7.70 3.88 -5.26
CA LEU A 40 8.75 2.98 -5.76
C LEU A 40 8.80 1.69 -4.96
N THR A 41 8.67 1.76 -3.64
CA THR A 41 8.66 0.57 -2.76
C THR A 41 7.44 -0.31 -3.00
N ARG A 42 6.25 0.29 -3.19
CA ARG A 42 5.04 -0.48 -3.55
C ARG A 42 5.17 -1.14 -4.93
N LEU A 43 5.78 -0.46 -5.90
CA LEU A 43 6.04 -1.01 -7.23
C LEU A 43 7.04 -2.16 -7.19
N GLU A 44 8.12 -2.03 -6.41
CA GLU A 44 9.10 -3.10 -6.19
C GLU A 44 8.41 -4.37 -5.65
N ARG A 45 7.57 -4.23 -4.62
CA ARG A 45 6.88 -5.36 -3.97
C ARG A 45 5.82 -6.06 -4.84
N THR A 46 5.30 -5.36 -5.85
CA THR A 46 4.25 -5.89 -6.74
C THR A 46 4.80 -6.34 -8.10
N ALA A 47 6.04 -5.96 -8.44
CA ALA A 47 6.68 -6.35 -9.67
C ALA A 47 7.03 -7.85 -9.67
N VAL A 48 6.96 -8.45 -10.86
CA VAL A 48 7.28 -9.88 -11.09
C VAL A 48 8.55 -10.08 -11.93
N ASP A 49 9.07 -9.00 -12.54
CA ASP A 49 10.31 -9.03 -13.31
C ASP A 49 11.46 -8.50 -12.45
N ASP A 50 12.50 -9.32 -12.29
CA ASP A 50 13.66 -8.99 -11.47
C ASP A 50 14.34 -7.67 -11.89
N ASN A 51 14.35 -7.33 -13.20
CA ASN A 51 14.95 -6.07 -13.63
C ASN A 51 14.08 -4.86 -13.26
N GLU A 52 12.76 -5.02 -13.24
CA GLU A 52 11.85 -3.97 -12.76
C GLU A 52 12.02 -3.77 -11.25
N ILE A 53 12.09 -4.86 -10.48
CA ILE A 53 12.38 -4.84 -9.03
C ILE A 53 13.68 -4.06 -8.77
N GLU A 54 14.79 -4.48 -9.38
CA GLU A 54 16.10 -3.82 -9.24
C GLU A 54 16.09 -2.36 -9.74
N ALA A 55 15.23 -2.00 -10.70
CA ALA A 55 15.09 -0.64 -11.19
C ALA A 55 14.37 0.28 -10.19
N TYR A 56 13.30 -0.22 -9.56
CA TYR A 56 12.58 0.52 -8.53
C TYR A 56 13.43 0.72 -7.28
N GLU A 57 14.11 -0.34 -6.82
CA GLU A 57 15.03 -0.29 -5.68
C GLU A 57 16.13 0.76 -5.89
N ARG A 58 16.87 0.66 -6.99
CA ARG A 58 17.97 1.61 -7.29
C ARG A 58 17.48 3.05 -7.37
N ARG A 59 16.32 3.29 -7.99
CA ARG A 59 15.77 4.64 -8.11
C ARG A 59 15.37 5.20 -6.75
N ARG A 60 14.86 4.37 -5.83
CA ARG A 60 14.58 4.75 -4.46
C ARG A 60 15.88 5.13 -3.72
N GLU A 61 16.91 4.30 -3.83
CA GLU A 61 18.21 4.55 -3.21
C GLU A 61 18.85 5.84 -3.71
N GLU A 62 18.93 6.03 -5.04
CA GLU A 62 19.46 7.27 -5.65
C GLU A 62 18.68 8.51 -5.19
N LEU A 63 17.36 8.39 -5.03
CA LEU A 63 16.53 9.48 -4.55
C LEU A 63 16.83 9.84 -3.10
N LEU A 64 16.93 8.86 -2.20
CA LEU A 64 17.24 9.08 -0.78
C LEU A 64 18.67 9.59 -0.56
N GLU A 65 19.65 9.09 -1.33
CA GLU A 65 21.05 9.52 -1.26
C GLU A 65 21.19 11.03 -1.55
N ASN A 66 20.39 11.58 -2.48
CA ASN A 66 20.38 13.03 -2.76
C ASN A 66 19.96 13.89 -1.55
N HIS A 67 19.39 13.28 -0.51
CA HIS A 67 18.96 13.93 0.71
C HIS A 67 19.80 13.50 1.94
N ASP A 68 20.87 12.71 1.77
CA ASP A 68 21.65 12.09 2.85
C ASP A 68 20.82 11.09 3.70
N PHE A 69 19.86 10.41 3.07
CA PHE A 69 19.01 9.39 3.69
C PHE A 69 19.26 8.00 3.10
N THR A 70 18.92 6.98 3.88
CA THR A 70 18.78 5.60 3.42
C THR A 70 17.48 5.00 3.98
N SER A 71 17.12 3.80 3.56
CA SER A 71 15.88 3.15 3.98
C SER A 71 16.06 1.70 4.38
N ARG A 72 15.21 1.23 5.28
CA ARG A 72 15.03 -0.20 5.58
C ARG A 72 13.56 -0.52 5.77
N ILE A 73 13.17 -1.76 5.49
CA ILE A 73 11.84 -2.26 5.82
C ILE A 73 11.89 -2.86 7.23
N ARG A 74 10.96 -2.43 8.10
CA ARG A 74 10.65 -3.07 9.37
C ARG A 74 9.39 -3.90 9.17
N ASP A 75 9.56 -5.21 9.25
CA ASP A 75 8.47 -6.21 9.25
C ASP A 75 8.20 -6.58 10.71
N ASP A 76 7.11 -6.06 11.28
CA ASP A 76 6.59 -6.41 12.61
C ASP A 76 5.19 -7.02 12.42
N ASP A 77 5.11 -8.36 12.39
CA ASP A 77 3.86 -9.15 12.44
C ASP A 77 2.72 -8.69 11.50
N GLY A 78 3.04 -8.23 10.27
CA GLY A 78 2.06 -7.96 9.20
C GLY A 78 1.86 -6.49 8.82
N ASP A 79 2.45 -5.54 9.55
CA ASP A 79 2.43 -4.11 9.20
C ASP A 79 3.83 -3.67 8.74
N ASP A 80 4.17 -3.94 7.48
CA ASP A 80 5.44 -3.51 6.92
C ASP A 80 5.53 -1.99 6.89
N VAL A 81 6.61 -1.47 7.48
CA VAL A 81 6.90 -0.04 7.51
C VAL A 81 8.23 0.22 6.83
N LEU A 82 8.20 1.07 5.81
CA LEU A 82 9.42 1.64 5.23
C LEU A 82 9.93 2.75 6.15
N VAL A 83 11.11 2.55 6.70
CA VAL A 83 11.77 3.52 7.57
C VAL A 83 12.87 4.21 6.80
N CYS A 84 12.65 5.47 6.42
CA CYS A 84 13.65 6.35 5.85
C CYS A 84 14.35 7.10 6.98
N HIS A 85 15.67 6.95 7.09
CA HIS A 85 16.46 7.58 8.13
C HIS A 85 17.74 8.20 7.58
N PRO A 86 18.31 9.22 8.25
CA PRO A 86 19.60 9.77 7.87
C PRO A 86 20.67 8.68 7.75
N GLU A 87 21.49 8.75 6.70
CA GLU A 87 22.57 7.79 6.44
C GLU A 87 23.58 7.75 7.61
N GLU A 88 23.82 8.90 8.25
CA GLU A 88 24.77 9.03 9.38
C GLU A 88 24.43 8.13 10.59
N TRP A 89 23.16 7.71 10.73
CA TRP A 89 22.73 6.79 11.79
C TRP A 89 23.18 5.36 11.52
N HIS A 90 23.42 5.01 10.26
CA HIS A 90 23.86 3.70 9.85
C HIS A 90 25.38 3.53 10.04
N ASP A 91 25.79 2.32 10.40
CA ASP A 91 27.18 1.91 10.41
C ASP A 91 27.35 0.85 9.33
N ASP A 92 27.85 1.25 8.16
CA ASP A 92 27.98 0.36 7.00
C ASP A 92 28.92 -0.82 7.25
N GLU A 93 29.89 -0.66 8.15
CA GLU A 93 30.81 -1.73 8.52
C GLU A 93 30.11 -2.77 9.41
N ALA A 94 29.20 -2.32 10.28
CA ALA A 94 28.44 -3.19 11.17
C ALA A 94 27.08 -3.64 10.60
N GLY A 95 26.59 -2.99 9.55
CA GLY A 95 25.27 -3.23 8.94
C GLY A 95 24.11 -2.96 9.91
N VAL A 96 24.27 -2.04 10.87
CA VAL A 96 23.27 -1.75 11.89
C VAL A 96 23.16 -0.27 12.19
N ILE A 97 21.99 0.14 12.70
CA ILE A 97 21.76 1.49 13.21
C ILE A 97 22.49 1.69 14.55
N ARG A 98 23.21 2.80 14.66
CA ARG A 98 23.91 3.26 15.86
C ARG A 98 23.05 4.24 16.61
N THR A 99 22.31 3.74 17.59
CA THR A 99 21.43 4.57 18.44
C THR A 99 22.17 5.68 19.18
N ASP A 100 23.49 5.53 19.41
CA ASP A 100 24.35 6.57 19.97
C ASP A 100 24.60 7.78 19.04
N ARG A 101 24.27 7.66 17.75
CA ARG A 101 24.35 8.73 16.74
C ARG A 101 23.00 9.43 16.50
N ILE A 102 21.92 8.93 17.10
CA ILE A 102 20.58 9.51 16.94
C ILE A 102 20.41 10.60 18.00
N GLU A 103 20.58 11.85 17.59
CA GLU A 103 20.33 13.01 18.44
C GLU A 103 18.85 13.41 18.44
N ASP A 104 18.15 13.17 17.32
CA ASP A 104 16.76 13.52 17.10
C ASP A 104 16.09 12.44 16.25
N ILE A 105 15.11 11.72 16.81
CA ILE A 105 14.41 10.64 16.12
C ILE A 105 13.36 11.17 15.13
N ASP A 106 12.91 12.41 15.32
CA ASP A 106 11.86 13.01 14.50
C ASP A 106 12.34 13.33 13.07
N ARG A 107 13.65 13.17 12.81
CA ARG A 107 14.25 13.29 11.47
C ARG A 107 13.93 12.09 10.56
N ALA A 108 13.60 10.93 11.13
CA ALA A 108 13.22 9.76 10.35
C ALA A 108 11.75 9.82 9.93
N VAL A 109 11.45 9.21 8.79
CA VAL A 109 10.09 9.07 8.26
C VAL A 109 9.72 7.60 8.27
N GLU A 110 8.57 7.29 8.87
CA GLU A 110 7.98 5.96 8.88
C GLU A 110 6.76 5.94 7.95
N ILE A 111 6.84 5.16 6.88
CA ILE A 111 5.80 5.07 5.85
C ILE A 111 5.16 3.68 5.94
N PRO A 112 3.89 3.56 6.36
CA PRO A 112 3.17 2.29 6.33
C PRO A 112 3.01 1.80 4.88
N LEU A 113 3.48 0.59 4.59
CA LEU A 113 3.31 -0.06 3.29
C LEU A 113 2.03 -0.90 3.23
N GLU A 114 1.47 -1.21 4.39
CA GLU A 114 0.25 -1.99 4.60
C GLU A 114 -0.81 -1.10 5.25
N GLY A 115 -2.09 -1.44 5.12
CA GLY A 115 -3.18 -0.65 5.69
C GLY A 115 -3.72 0.45 4.76
N THR A 116 -4.83 1.09 5.17
CA THR A 116 -5.27 2.37 4.60
C THR A 116 -4.80 3.50 5.49
N GLU A 117 -4.34 4.59 4.88
CA GLU A 117 -3.88 5.78 5.59
C GLU A 117 -5.05 6.52 6.25
N ASP A 118 -6.25 6.46 5.66
CA ASP A 118 -7.47 7.12 6.14
C ASP A 118 -8.53 6.13 6.69
N PRO A 119 -9.10 6.34 7.89
CA PRO A 119 -10.25 5.61 8.42
C PRO A 119 -11.49 5.57 7.49
N ASP A 120 -11.74 6.61 6.70
CA ASP A 120 -12.83 6.64 5.73
C ASP A 120 -12.53 5.72 4.52
N ASP A 121 -11.26 5.45 4.21
CA ASP A 121 -10.88 4.44 3.22
C ASP A 121 -11.17 3.02 3.71
N TRP A 122 -11.12 2.74 5.02
CA TRP A 122 -11.49 1.42 5.57
C TRP A 122 -12.94 1.06 5.24
N ALA A 123 -13.87 2.01 5.38
CA ALA A 123 -15.28 1.77 5.09
C ALA A 123 -15.49 1.51 3.59
N ALA A 124 -14.82 2.29 2.73
CA ALA A 124 -14.87 2.10 1.28
C ALA A 124 -14.27 0.74 0.85
N VAL A 125 -13.18 0.32 1.50
CA VAL A 125 -12.55 -0.98 1.28
C VAL A 125 -13.46 -2.13 1.73
N ASP A 126 -14.06 -2.06 2.93
CA ASP A 126 -14.99 -3.11 3.40
C ASP A 126 -16.19 -3.20 2.47
N ASP A 127 -16.83 -2.07 2.13
CA ASP A 127 -17.98 -2.04 1.21
C ASP A 127 -17.65 -2.72 -0.13
N ARG A 128 -16.50 -2.40 -0.73
CA ARG A 128 -16.04 -3.02 -1.98
C ARG A 128 -15.81 -4.52 -1.83
N ASN A 129 -15.21 -4.95 -0.73
CA ASN A 129 -14.99 -6.36 -0.45
C ASN A 129 -16.32 -7.09 -0.22
N ARG A 130 -17.30 -6.47 0.45
CA ARG A 130 -18.64 -7.06 0.67
C ARG A 130 -19.45 -7.17 -0.61
N ASP A 131 -19.34 -6.21 -1.52
CA ASP A 131 -19.95 -6.30 -2.85
C ASP A 131 -19.40 -7.49 -3.64
N LEU A 132 -18.08 -7.72 -3.56
CA LEU A 132 -17.43 -8.87 -4.19
C LEU A 132 -17.90 -10.20 -3.60
N VAL A 133 -18.02 -10.28 -2.27
CA VAL A 133 -18.58 -11.44 -1.56
C VAL A 133 -20.01 -11.74 -2.01
N ALA A 134 -20.85 -10.70 -2.14
CA ALA A 134 -22.22 -10.85 -2.60
C ALA A 134 -22.28 -11.37 -4.04
N ALA A 135 -21.44 -10.82 -4.94
CA ALA A 135 -21.36 -11.26 -6.32
C ALA A 135 -20.94 -12.73 -6.45
N VAL A 136 -19.89 -13.15 -5.71
CA VAL A 136 -19.43 -14.55 -5.70
C VAL A 136 -20.50 -15.48 -5.14
N ARG A 137 -21.18 -15.08 -4.06
CA ARG A 137 -22.28 -15.86 -3.48
C ARG A 137 -23.43 -16.03 -4.47
N GLU A 138 -23.82 -14.97 -5.17
CA GLU A 138 -24.90 -15.01 -6.15
C GLU A 138 -24.57 -15.93 -7.33
N ALA A 139 -23.34 -15.86 -7.85
CA ALA A 139 -22.93 -16.62 -9.02
C ALA A 139 -22.56 -18.08 -8.72
N HIS A 140 -21.94 -18.36 -7.57
CA HIS A 140 -21.33 -19.66 -7.26
C HIS A 140 -21.90 -20.35 -6.03
N GLY A 141 -22.78 -19.67 -5.27
CA GLY A 141 -23.48 -20.23 -4.13
C GLY A 141 -22.77 -20.05 -2.79
N ASP A 142 -23.45 -20.51 -1.73
CA ASP A 142 -23.09 -20.15 -0.34
C ASP A 142 -21.69 -20.59 0.08
N VAL A 143 -21.20 -21.77 -0.33
CA VAL A 143 -19.87 -22.23 0.10
C VAL A 143 -18.76 -21.31 -0.41
N HIS A 144 -18.83 -20.90 -1.68
CA HIS A 144 -17.87 -19.96 -2.25
C HIS A 144 -18.08 -18.55 -1.69
N GLY A 145 -19.32 -18.12 -1.49
CA GLY A 145 -19.64 -16.85 -0.84
C GLY A 145 -19.14 -16.76 0.61
N ASP A 146 -19.23 -17.84 1.37
CA ASP A 146 -18.73 -17.91 2.74
C ASP A 146 -17.20 -17.90 2.76
N ASN A 147 -16.53 -18.58 1.81
CA ASN A 147 -15.08 -18.52 1.65
C ASN A 147 -14.61 -17.12 1.22
N ALA A 148 -15.33 -16.46 0.29
CA ALA A 148 -15.06 -15.08 -0.09
C ALA A 148 -15.21 -14.14 1.12
N ALA A 149 -16.20 -14.37 1.99
CA ALA A 149 -16.37 -13.59 3.21
C ALA A 149 -15.17 -13.75 4.17
N LEU A 150 -14.63 -14.96 4.33
CA LEU A 150 -13.43 -15.19 5.12
C LEU A 150 -12.21 -14.44 4.54
N LEU A 151 -12.08 -14.41 3.21
CA LEU A 151 -11.02 -13.66 2.55
C LEU A 151 -11.21 -12.15 2.71
N ALA A 152 -12.45 -11.64 2.63
CA ALA A 152 -12.76 -10.24 2.91
C ALA A 152 -12.43 -9.84 4.34
N ASP A 153 -12.76 -10.71 5.31
CA ASP A 153 -12.44 -10.47 6.72
C ASP A 153 -10.93 -10.48 6.97
N PHE A 154 -10.17 -11.32 6.26
CA PHE A 154 -8.71 -11.31 6.30
C PHE A 154 -8.14 -10.03 5.67
N ALA A 155 -8.50 -9.73 4.42
CA ALA A 155 -7.98 -8.58 3.69
C ALA A 155 -8.29 -7.26 4.39
N GLY A 156 -9.53 -7.13 4.89
CA GLY A 156 -9.97 -5.96 5.64
C GLY A 156 -9.28 -5.88 7.00
N ASN A 157 -9.40 -6.89 7.86
CA ASN A 157 -8.95 -6.75 9.25
C ASN A 157 -7.43 -6.85 9.42
N HIS A 158 -6.72 -7.58 8.54
CA HIS A 158 -5.28 -7.79 8.67
C HIS A 158 -4.47 -6.77 7.88
N TYR A 159 -4.97 -6.36 6.71
CA TYR A 159 -4.22 -5.50 5.79
C TYR A 159 -4.93 -4.21 5.40
N ALA A 160 -6.21 -4.05 5.78
CA ALA A 160 -7.07 -2.95 5.31
C ALA A 160 -7.13 -2.81 3.78
N LYS A 161 -6.97 -3.91 3.03
CA LYS A 161 -6.82 -3.87 1.57
C LYS A 161 -8.10 -4.34 0.85
N PRO A 162 -8.37 -3.80 -0.36
CA PRO A 162 -9.23 -4.47 -1.32
C PRO A 162 -8.69 -5.89 -1.60
N ILE A 163 -9.56 -6.89 -1.71
CA ILE A 163 -9.11 -8.27 -2.01
C ILE A 163 -8.27 -8.34 -3.31
N ALA A 164 -8.59 -7.49 -4.28
CA ALA A 164 -7.88 -7.43 -5.56
C ALA A 164 -6.39 -7.05 -5.43
N SER A 165 -5.99 -6.35 -4.37
CA SER A 165 -4.61 -5.94 -4.15
C SER A 165 -3.82 -6.90 -3.26
N LEU A 166 -4.40 -8.03 -2.86
CA LEU A 166 -3.67 -9.01 -2.07
C LEU A 166 -2.53 -9.61 -2.88
N THR A 167 -1.37 -9.81 -2.23
CA THR A 167 -0.20 -10.43 -2.85
C THR A 167 -0.27 -11.97 -2.79
N ALA A 168 0.63 -12.65 -3.50
CA ALA A 168 0.71 -14.11 -3.46
C ALA A 168 1.08 -14.64 -2.07
N ASP A 169 1.94 -13.93 -1.34
CA ASP A 169 2.38 -14.31 0.01
C ASP A 169 1.27 -14.09 1.04
N GLU A 170 0.53 -12.98 0.95
CA GLU A 170 -0.65 -12.73 1.78
C GLU A 170 -1.75 -13.78 1.54
N LEU A 171 -1.96 -14.22 0.29
CA LEU A 171 -2.88 -15.32 -0.02
C LEU A 171 -2.38 -16.67 0.52
N ALA A 172 -1.07 -16.90 0.56
CA ALA A 172 -0.50 -18.08 1.19
C ALA A 172 -0.73 -18.05 2.70
N GLU A 173 -0.47 -16.91 3.34
CA GLU A 173 -0.71 -16.68 4.76
C GLU A 173 -2.19 -16.86 5.14
N PHE A 174 -3.11 -16.31 4.34
CA PHE A 174 -4.54 -16.55 4.49
C PHE A 174 -4.87 -18.04 4.57
N ARG A 175 -4.32 -18.83 3.64
CA ARG A 175 -4.63 -20.26 3.50
C ARG A 175 -3.98 -21.12 4.57
N GLU A 176 -2.74 -20.82 4.90
CA GLU A 176 -1.89 -21.67 5.75
C GLU A 176 -2.00 -21.29 7.22
N GLU A 177 -2.23 -20.02 7.53
CA GLU A 177 -2.26 -19.50 8.89
C GLU A 177 -3.65 -19.03 9.30
N TYR A 178 -4.21 -18.04 8.61
CA TYR A 178 -5.45 -17.39 9.03
C TYR A 178 -6.63 -18.36 9.07
N LEU A 179 -6.82 -19.15 8.02
CA LEU A 179 -7.92 -20.12 7.96
C LEU A 179 -7.85 -21.16 9.08
N VAL A 180 -6.64 -21.59 9.43
CA VAL A 180 -6.38 -22.63 10.42
C VAL A 180 -6.54 -22.10 11.84
N ARG A 181 -6.10 -20.86 12.09
CA ARG A 181 -6.07 -20.27 13.44
C ARG A 181 -7.32 -19.49 13.80
N ASN A 182 -7.92 -18.79 12.82
CA ASN A 182 -8.93 -17.76 13.08
C ASN A 182 -10.30 -18.08 12.50
N ALA A 183 -10.38 -18.63 11.27
CA ALA A 183 -11.64 -18.78 10.56
C ALA A 183 -12.40 -20.09 10.84
N TRP A 184 -11.69 -21.18 11.17
CA TRP A 184 -12.28 -22.50 11.44
C TRP A 184 -13.29 -22.99 10.36
N PRO A 185 -12.90 -23.03 9.07
CA PRO A 185 -13.81 -23.37 7.98
C PRO A 185 -14.33 -24.81 8.07
N SER A 186 -15.52 -25.03 7.54
CA SER A 186 -16.08 -26.38 7.35
C SER A 186 -15.24 -27.21 6.37
N GLU A 187 -15.43 -28.54 6.39
CA GLU A 187 -14.74 -29.45 5.47
C GLU A 187 -14.96 -29.07 4.00
N LYS A 188 -16.22 -28.76 3.63
CA LYS A 188 -16.56 -28.31 2.27
C LYS A 188 -15.86 -27.01 1.88
N GLN A 189 -15.84 -26.03 2.80
CA GLN A 189 -15.15 -24.75 2.58
C GLN A 189 -13.64 -24.97 2.35
N ARG A 190 -13.01 -25.85 3.13
CA ARG A 190 -11.61 -26.21 2.96
C ARG A 190 -11.31 -26.90 1.64
N GLU A 191 -12.17 -27.82 1.21
CA GLU A 191 -11.98 -28.55 -0.05
C GLU A 191 -11.97 -27.63 -1.27
N VAL A 192 -12.75 -26.56 -1.25
CA VAL A 192 -12.93 -25.65 -2.39
C VAL A 192 -12.28 -24.28 -2.19
N ILE A 193 -11.41 -24.11 -1.19
CA ILE A 193 -10.86 -22.78 -0.85
C ILE A 193 -10.04 -22.17 -1.98
N ALA A 194 -9.17 -22.97 -2.62
CA ALA A 194 -8.34 -22.50 -3.73
C ALA A 194 -9.20 -22.05 -4.92
N GLU A 195 -10.20 -22.87 -5.30
CA GLU A 195 -11.18 -22.52 -6.33
C GLU A 195 -11.97 -21.26 -5.95
N SER A 196 -12.33 -21.10 -4.68
CA SER A 196 -13.05 -19.90 -4.21
C SER A 196 -12.22 -18.64 -4.37
N ILE A 197 -10.91 -18.70 -4.11
CA ILE A 197 -10.01 -17.56 -4.32
C ILE A 197 -9.95 -17.21 -5.80
N GLU A 198 -9.79 -18.19 -6.69
CA GLU A 198 -9.80 -17.96 -8.15
C GLU A 198 -11.10 -17.28 -8.61
N LEU A 199 -12.26 -17.73 -8.13
CA LEU A 199 -13.56 -17.14 -8.45
C LEU A 199 -13.72 -15.70 -7.94
N VAL A 200 -13.12 -15.38 -6.78
CA VAL A 200 -13.11 -14.01 -6.25
C VAL A 200 -12.32 -13.08 -7.17
N PHE A 201 -11.12 -13.48 -7.60
CA PHE A 201 -10.32 -12.68 -8.54
C PHE A 201 -11.00 -12.59 -9.92
N GLU A 202 -11.60 -13.68 -10.42
CA GLU A 202 -12.37 -13.64 -11.67
C GLU A 202 -13.49 -12.59 -11.62
N ALA A 203 -14.19 -12.47 -10.48
CA ALA A 203 -15.24 -11.47 -10.28
C ALA A 203 -14.72 -10.01 -10.27
N THR A 204 -13.42 -9.80 -10.01
CA THR A 204 -12.76 -8.49 -10.18
C THR A 204 -12.30 -8.22 -11.60
N GLY A 205 -12.29 -9.23 -12.47
CA GLY A 205 -11.71 -9.19 -13.81
C GLY A 205 -10.19 -9.40 -13.84
N GLU A 206 -9.59 -9.75 -12.69
CA GLU A 206 -8.16 -9.98 -12.52
C GLU A 206 -7.88 -11.48 -12.34
N SER A 207 -6.63 -11.90 -12.51
CA SER A 207 -6.21 -13.27 -12.18
C SER A 207 -5.61 -13.29 -10.79
N ALA A 208 -5.89 -14.35 -10.02
CA ALA A 208 -5.27 -14.51 -8.71
C ALA A 208 -3.73 -14.52 -8.84
N PRO A 209 -3.01 -13.79 -7.99
CA PRO A 209 -1.56 -13.79 -8.02
C PRO A 209 -1.05 -15.18 -7.69
N THR A 210 -0.19 -15.69 -8.57
CA THR A 210 0.50 -16.96 -8.38
C THR A 210 1.89 -16.69 -7.86
N VAL A 211 2.31 -17.41 -6.81
CA VAL A 211 3.70 -17.38 -6.35
C VAL A 211 4.60 -17.72 -7.55
N GLY A 212 5.47 -16.79 -7.95
CA GLY A 212 6.51 -17.06 -8.93
C GLY A 212 7.30 -18.28 -8.47
N SER A 213 7.42 -19.30 -9.31
CA SER A 213 8.29 -20.43 -8.97
C SER A 213 9.72 -19.90 -8.86
N GLN A 214 10.22 -19.76 -7.64
CA GLN A 214 11.64 -19.59 -7.34
C GLN A 214 12.47 -20.74 -7.92
#